data_AF-A0A1X0R455-F1
#
_entry.id   AF-A0A1X0R455-F1
#
_cell.length_a   1.000
_cell.length_b   1.000
_cell.length_c   1.000
_cell.angle_alpha   90.00
_cell.angle_beta   90.00
_cell.angle_gamma   90.00
#
_symmetry.space_group_name_H-M   'P 1'
#
loop_
_entity.id
_entity.type
_entity.pdbx_description
1 polymer ?
#
loop_
_entity_poly.entity_id
_entity_poly.type
_entity_poly.pdbx_seq_one_letter_code
_entity_poly.pdbx_strand_id
1 'polypeptide(L)'
;IGDSFNNSYTFGFMSPWQKNILNSPYFCLDATHKTINIDRCLLYTIIVRYSLTGTGCLVAFCFTKNHSARPITESLSFVKSQGHVDTQKITIDVSSVELSAIQAVYPEAQIQ
;
A
#
# COMPACT_ATOMS: atom_id res chain seq x y z
N ILE A 1 -3.41 -11.26 -27.51
CA ILE A 1 -2.37 -11.79 -26.60
C ILE A 1 -2.99 -11.71 -25.22
N GLY A 2 -3.57 -12.82 -24.77
CA GLY A 2 -4.18 -12.92 -23.45
C GLY A 2 -3.10 -13.30 -22.47
N ASP A 3 -2.48 -12.31 -21.84
CA ASP A 3 -1.59 -12.55 -20.72
C ASP A 3 -2.46 -13.14 -19.61
N SER A 4 -2.22 -14.41 -19.29
CA SER A 4 -2.74 -15.01 -18.07
C SER A 4 -2.21 -14.16 -16.91
N PHE A 5 -3.06 -13.33 -16.31
CA PHE A 5 -2.79 -12.68 -15.02
C PHE A 5 -2.73 -13.77 -13.94
N ASN A 6 -1.65 -14.55 -13.94
CA ASN A 6 -1.29 -15.43 -12.84
C ASN A 6 -0.55 -14.63 -11.76
N ASN A 7 -1.05 -13.42 -11.47
CA ASN A 7 -0.52 -12.62 -10.39
C ASN A 7 -1.27 -13.04 -9.12
N SER A 8 -0.53 -13.61 -8.17
CA SER A 8 -1.01 -13.95 -6.83
C SER A 8 -1.57 -12.75 -6.02
N TYR A 9 -1.59 -11.56 -6.62
CA TYR A 9 -2.05 -10.30 -6.05
C TYR A 9 -2.52 -9.31 -7.13
N THR A 10 -3.30 -8.32 -6.69
CA THR A 10 -3.74 -7.16 -7.47
C THR A 10 -3.65 -5.92 -6.61
N PHE A 11 -3.42 -4.76 -7.21
CA PHE A 11 -3.34 -3.48 -6.50
C PHE A 11 -3.81 -2.33 -7.39
N GLY A 12 -4.15 -1.20 -6.76
CA GLY A 12 -4.55 0.00 -7.48
C GLY A 12 -5.07 1.10 -6.57
N PHE A 13 -5.48 2.21 -7.18
CA PHE A 13 -6.20 3.27 -6.47
C PHE A 13 -7.67 2.91 -6.29
N MET A 14 -8.27 3.41 -5.21
CA MET A 14 -9.71 3.29 -5.01
C MET A 14 -10.52 4.07 -6.04
N SER A 15 -10.04 5.24 -6.46
CA SER A 15 -10.65 6.04 -7.52
C SER A 15 -9.69 7.13 -8.03
N PRO A 16 -10.00 7.78 -9.18
CA PRO A 16 -9.15 8.84 -9.72
C PRO A 16 -8.96 10.04 -8.80
N TRP A 17 -9.96 10.44 -8.01
CA TRP A 17 -9.82 11.61 -7.13
C TRP A 17 -8.91 11.33 -5.93
N GLN A 18 -8.92 10.10 -5.41
CA GLN A 18 -8.04 9.67 -4.31
C GLN A 18 -6.57 9.71 -4.70
N LYS A 19 -6.24 9.51 -5.97
CA LYS A 19 -4.88 9.72 -6.49
C LYS A 19 -4.40 11.16 -6.25
N ASN A 20 -5.28 12.15 -6.32
CA ASN A 20 -4.89 13.56 -6.10
C ASN A 20 -4.59 13.87 -4.63
N ILE A 21 -5.08 13.05 -3.69
CA ILE A 21 -4.85 13.21 -2.25
C ILE A 21 -3.56 12.51 -1.81
N LEU A 22 -3.02 11.65 -2.66
CA LEU A 22 -1.80 10.91 -2.41
C LEU A 22 -0.58 11.82 -2.14
N ASN A 23 -0.61 13.13 -2.43
CA ASN A 23 0.53 14.04 -2.25
C ASN A 23 0.89 14.38 -0.77
N SER A 24 0.58 13.49 0.17
CA SER A 24 0.95 13.64 1.59
C SER A 24 2.35 13.07 1.83
N PRO A 25 3.27 13.73 2.57
CA PRO A 25 4.54 13.10 2.94
C PRO A 25 4.40 11.98 3.98
N TYR A 26 3.16 11.72 4.43
CA TYR A 26 2.83 10.77 5.48
C TYR A 26 1.72 9.82 5.02
N PHE A 27 1.90 8.52 5.24
CA PHE A 27 0.82 7.54 5.08
C PHE A 27 0.92 6.40 6.10
N CYS A 28 -0.19 5.70 6.29
CA CYS A 28 -0.24 4.45 7.03
C CYS A 28 -0.42 3.29 6.06
N LEU A 29 0.28 2.19 6.30
CA LEU A 29 0.03 0.91 5.66
C LEU A 29 -0.60 0.00 6.70
N ASP A 30 -1.81 -0.48 6.41
CA ASP A 30 -2.56 -1.36 7.30
C ASP A 30 -2.87 -2.68 6.60
N ALA A 31 -2.68 -3.79 7.33
CA ALA A 31 -2.89 -5.14 6.83
C ALA A 31 -4.14 -5.76 7.45
N THR A 32 -5.20 -5.91 6.65
CA THR A 32 -6.41 -6.63 7.06
C THR A 32 -6.30 -8.11 6.69
N HIS A 33 -6.13 -8.95 7.71
CA HIS A 33 -6.14 -10.41 7.59
C HIS A 33 -7.56 -10.98 7.44
N LYS A 34 -7.65 -12.21 6.90
CA LYS A 34 -8.92 -12.97 6.80
C LYS A 34 -10.01 -12.23 6.03
N THR A 35 -9.62 -11.51 4.98
CA THR A 35 -10.55 -10.72 4.17
C THR A 35 -11.56 -11.58 3.42
N ILE A 36 -11.29 -12.89 3.26
CA ILE A 36 -12.23 -13.87 2.73
C ILE A 36 -12.21 -15.16 3.57
N ASN A 37 -13.34 -15.89 3.57
CA ASN A 37 -13.53 -17.09 4.41
C ASN A 37 -12.76 -18.34 3.94
N ILE A 38 -12.23 -18.32 2.71
CA ILE A 38 -11.79 -19.55 2.02
C ILE A 38 -10.26 -19.65 1.95
N ASP A 39 -9.55 -18.51 1.98
CA ASP A 39 -8.08 -18.45 1.90
C ASP A 39 -7.54 -17.39 2.86
N ARG A 40 -6.26 -17.55 3.24
CA ARG A 40 -5.50 -16.58 4.04
C ARG A 40 -5.12 -15.33 3.24
N CYS A 41 -6.10 -14.72 2.57
CA CYS A 41 -5.88 -13.47 1.85
C CYS A 41 -5.55 -12.34 2.81
N LEU A 42 -4.71 -11.43 2.32
CA LEU A 42 -4.36 -10.18 2.95
C LEU A 42 -4.87 -9.04 2.07
N LEU A 43 -5.44 -8.04 2.70
CA LEU A 43 -5.72 -6.75 2.10
C LEU A 43 -4.85 -5.72 2.77
N TYR A 44 -3.88 -5.19 2.03
CA TYR A 44 -3.14 -4.01 2.43
C TYR A 44 -3.88 -2.77 1.97
N THR A 45 -3.97 -1.77 2.84
CA THR A 45 -4.56 -0.47 2.50
C THR A 45 -3.56 0.64 2.81
N ILE A 46 -3.49 1.62 1.91
CA ILE A 46 -2.71 2.83 2.11
C ILE A 46 -3.68 3.94 2.47
N ILE A 47 -3.45 4.53 3.64
CA ILE A 47 -4.30 5.56 4.21
C ILE A 47 -3.46 6.82 4.38
N VAL A 48 -3.92 7.94 3.82
CA VAL A 48 -3.28 9.25 3.98
C VAL A 48 -4.18 10.16 4.81
N ARG A 49 -3.61 11.18 5.43
CA ARG A 49 -4.39 12.21 6.11
C ARG A 49 -5.01 13.15 5.09
N TYR A 50 -6.33 13.21 5.02
CA TYR A 50 -7.03 14.15 4.16
C TYR A 50 -7.00 15.55 4.79
N SER A 51 -6.47 16.53 4.05
CA SER A 51 -6.23 17.89 4.57
C SER A 51 -7.52 18.62 4.96
N LEU A 52 -8.62 18.38 4.25
CA LEU A 52 -9.87 19.10 4.46
C LEU A 52 -10.57 18.70 5.77
N THR A 53 -10.65 17.40 6.05
CA THR A 53 -11.36 16.87 7.22
C THR A 53 -10.42 16.52 8.38
N GLY A 54 -9.11 16.44 8.10
CA GLY A 54 -8.10 15.95 9.03
C GLY A 54 -8.14 14.44 9.29
N THR A 55 -9.07 13.71 8.66
CA THR A 55 -9.28 12.27 8.86
C THR A 55 -8.42 11.41 7.93
N GLY A 56 -8.29 10.12 8.25
CA GLY A 56 -7.71 9.15 7.32
C GLY A 56 -8.60 8.98 6.08
N CYS A 57 -7.97 8.90 4.90
CA CYS A 57 -8.61 8.58 3.63
C CYS A 57 -7.84 7.43 2.97
N LEU A 58 -8.54 6.35 2.67
CA LEU A 58 -7.99 5.22 1.93
C LEU A 58 -7.74 5.65 0.49
N VAL A 59 -6.52 5.49 -0.01
CA VAL A 59 -6.15 5.93 -1.36
C VAL A 59 -5.86 4.79 -2.30
N ALA A 60 -5.20 3.74 -1.82
CA ALA A 60 -4.79 2.59 -2.60
C ALA A 60 -4.92 1.30 -1.79
N PHE A 61 -4.97 0.19 -2.52
CA PHE A 61 -5.04 -1.14 -1.94
C PHE A 61 -4.11 -2.11 -2.64
N CYS A 62 -3.72 -3.17 -1.94
CA CYS A 62 -3.16 -4.37 -2.50
C CYS A 62 -3.85 -5.59 -1.88
N PHE A 63 -4.48 -6.40 -2.71
CA PHE A 63 -5.08 -7.66 -2.31
C PHE A 63 -4.20 -8.82 -2.76
N THR A 64 -3.81 -9.71 -1.85
CA THR A 64 -2.83 -10.75 -2.12
C THR A 64 -3.09 -12.04 -1.36
N LYS A 65 -2.80 -13.18 -1.99
CA LYS A 65 -2.63 -14.49 -1.32
C LYS A 65 -1.17 -14.78 -0.96
N ASN A 66 -0.25 -13.99 -1.50
CA ASN A 66 1.17 -14.11 -1.28
C ASN A 66 1.54 -13.32 -0.01
N HIS A 67 2.12 -14.04 0.96
CA HIS A 67 2.54 -13.50 2.27
C HIS A 67 3.99 -12.98 2.29
N SER A 68 4.69 -12.99 1.15
CA SER A 68 6.01 -12.36 1.01
C SER A 68 5.88 -10.84 0.90
N ALA A 69 7.03 -10.14 0.94
CA ALA A 69 7.07 -8.68 0.78
C ALA A 69 6.74 -8.21 -0.65
N ARG A 70 6.87 -9.10 -1.65
CA ARG A 70 6.79 -8.75 -3.08
C ARG A 70 5.50 -7.99 -3.48
N PRO A 71 4.28 -8.43 -3.09
CA PRO A 71 3.05 -7.72 -3.45
C PRO A 71 3.03 -6.28 -2.92
N ILE A 72 3.54 -6.09 -1.70
CA ILE A 72 3.61 -4.79 -1.04
C ILE A 72 4.66 -3.92 -1.75
N THR A 73 5.85 -4.47 -2.03
CA THR A 73 6.92 -3.77 -2.76
C THR A 73 6.45 -3.29 -4.13
N GLU A 74 5.78 -4.14 -4.90
CA GLU A 74 5.27 -3.75 -6.22
C GLU A 74 4.13 -2.73 -6.12
N SER A 75 3.22 -2.88 -5.14
CA SER A 75 2.16 -1.91 -4.89
C SER A 75 2.71 -0.54 -4.47
N LEU A 76 3.69 -0.50 -3.56
CA LEU A 76 4.34 0.73 -3.12
C LEU A 76 5.15 1.37 -4.24
N SER A 77 5.84 0.57 -5.07
CA SER A 77 6.57 1.06 -6.25
C SER A 77 5.61 1.69 -7.27
N PHE A 78 4.45 1.06 -7.48
CA PHE A 78 3.38 1.64 -8.28
C PHE A 78 2.94 3.00 -7.69
N VAL A 79 2.60 3.07 -6.41
CA VAL A 79 2.21 4.33 -5.74
C VAL A 79 3.28 5.40 -5.88
N LYS A 80 4.57 5.05 -5.67
CA LYS A 80 5.72 5.96 -5.87
C LYS A 80 5.77 6.50 -7.29
N SER A 81 5.61 5.64 -8.29
CA SER A 81 5.63 6.02 -9.72
C SER A 81 4.51 6.99 -10.10
N GLN A 82 3.46 7.10 -9.28
CA GLN A 82 2.30 7.96 -9.53
C GLN A 82 2.46 9.36 -8.91
N GLY A 83 3.66 9.72 -8.44
CA GLY A 83 4.01 11.05 -7.95
C GLY A 83 4.31 11.14 -6.45
N HIS A 84 4.35 10.01 -5.75
CA HIS A 84 4.56 9.95 -4.30
C HIS A 84 6.01 9.59 -3.95
N VAL A 85 6.95 10.43 -4.39
CA VAL A 85 8.39 10.13 -4.34
C VAL A 85 9.01 10.45 -2.98
N ASP A 86 8.48 11.47 -2.28
CA ASP A 86 9.09 12.06 -1.09
C ASP A 86 8.36 11.70 0.22
N THR A 87 8.00 10.42 0.40
CA THR A 87 7.42 9.96 1.66
C THR A 87 8.43 10.08 2.80
N GLN A 88 8.09 10.84 3.84
CA GLN A 88 8.95 11.09 4.99
C GLN A 88 8.68 10.12 6.14
N LYS A 89 7.41 9.79 6.39
CA LYS A 89 7.05 8.88 7.47
C LYS A 89 5.95 7.91 7.05
N ILE A 90 6.15 6.65 7.38
CA ILE A 90 5.20 5.57 7.15
C ILE A 90 4.88 4.92 8.49
N THR A 91 3.60 4.82 8.82
CA THR A 91 3.14 4.09 10.00
C THR A 91 2.69 2.70 9.60
N ILE A 92 3.18 1.68 10.30
CA ILE A 92 2.84 0.27 10.05
C ILE A 92 2.52 -0.46 11.35
N ASP A 93 1.86 -1.61 11.23
CA ASP A 93 1.84 -2.58 12.31
C ASP A 93 3.22 -3.26 12.44
N VAL A 94 3.45 -3.97 13.55
CA VAL A 94 4.73 -4.67 13.80
C VAL A 94 4.86 -5.88 12.87
N SER A 95 5.30 -5.63 11.64
CA SER A 95 5.38 -6.59 10.54
C SER A 95 6.72 -6.48 9.81
N SER A 96 7.53 -7.54 9.90
CA SER A 96 8.84 -7.60 9.22
C SER A 96 8.71 -7.60 7.69
N VAL A 97 7.59 -8.10 7.18
CA VAL A 97 7.29 -8.17 5.75
C VAL A 97 7.00 -6.77 5.19
N GLU A 98 6.18 -6.00 5.91
CA GLU A 98 5.90 -4.59 5.57
C GLU A 98 7.16 -3.74 5.69
N LEU A 99 7.93 -3.89 6.78
CA LEU A 99 9.20 -3.21 6.98
C LEU A 99 10.16 -3.46 5.81
N SER A 100 10.35 -4.71 5.41
CA SER A 100 11.23 -5.08 4.30
C SER A 100 10.75 -4.47 2.97
N ALA A 101 9.44 -4.49 2.71
CA ALA A 101 8.87 -3.89 1.50
C ALA A 101 9.05 -2.38 1.46
N ILE A 102 8.83 -1.70 2.59
CA ILE A 102 9.00 -0.24 2.71
C ILE A 102 10.45 0.15 2.52
N GLN A 103 11.39 -0.52 3.19
CA GLN A 103 12.82 -0.22 3.03
C GLN A 103 13.31 -0.39 1.59
N ALA A 104 12.72 -1.31 0.83
CA ALA A 104 13.05 -1.50 -0.58
C ALA A 104 12.57 -0.35 -1.48
N VAL A 105 11.46 0.33 -1.14
CA VAL A 105 10.85 1.37 -1.99
C VAL A 105 11.13 2.79 -1.48
N TYR A 106 11.18 2.96 -0.16
CA TYR A 106 11.35 4.21 0.57
C TYR A 106 12.47 4.06 1.62
N PRO A 107 13.74 3.87 1.21
CA PRO A 107 14.84 3.63 2.14
C PRO A 107 15.07 4.79 3.13
N GLU A 108 14.67 6.01 2.76
CA GLU A 108 14.82 7.22 3.57
C GLU A 108 13.60 7.52 4.46
N ALA A 109 12.51 6.76 4.33
CA ALA A 109 11.32 7.00 5.14
C ALA A 109 11.54 6.55 6.58
N GLN A 110 11.10 7.40 7.52
CA GLN A 110 11.01 7.02 8.92
C GLN A 110 9.83 6.07 9.13
N ILE A 111 10.08 4.95 9.78
CA ILE A 111 9.05 3.95 10.08
C ILE A 111 8.65 4.11 11.54
N GLN A 112 7.34 4.18 11.77
CA GLN A 112 6.75 4.35 13.11
C GLN A 112 5.71 3.26 13.38
#